data_AF-A0A0Q9LYY7-F1
#
_entry.id   AF-A0A0Q9LYY7-F1
#
_cell.length_a   1.000
_cell.length_b   1.000
_cell.length_c   1.000
_cell.angle_alpha   90.00
_cell.angle_beta   90.00
_cell.angle_gamma   90.00
#
_symmetry.space_group_name_H-M   'P 1'
#
loop_
_entity.id
_entity.type
_entity.pdbx_description
1 polymer ?
#
loop_
_entity_poly.entity_id
_entity_poly.type
_entity_poly.pdbx_seq_one_letter_code
_entity_poly.pdbx_strand_id
1 'polypeptide(L)'
;MDVVATTRRDAAPDQEWVLMYRGGLSRRQISALAGVPASTVGYHLRVACAADPGLREAHEAATGTGGARITAQGRERMRQLATMVQETGRYPSRNADTTTERTLAVWLQRRREDSRAGTLAPGFRDGLAALPGWEATPRAEADEARWQERLAAVVKYRAAGHDWPRHKATITGEEHDLGVWLHTQRYKARRGELDSEKLGTLDAAVPGWQAGRKRGRKPGSTPEPGPDYRP
;
A
#
# COMPACT_ATOMS: atom_id res chain seq x y z
N MET A 1 -28.84 26.08 27.12
CA MET A 1 -28.78 26.35 25.67
C MET A 1 -27.59 25.58 25.16
N ASP A 2 -27.77 24.30 24.85
CA ASP A 2 -28.08 23.78 23.49
C ASP A 2 -26.77 23.15 22.96
N VAL A 3 -26.65 21.95 22.39
CA VAL A 3 -27.54 21.18 21.52
C VAL A 3 -27.23 19.67 21.71
N VAL A 4 -28.20 18.90 22.23
CA VAL A 4 -28.74 17.67 21.61
C VAL A 4 -27.72 16.68 21.01
N ALA A 5 -27.25 15.71 21.82
CA ALA A 5 -26.74 14.42 21.32
C ALA A 5 -27.92 13.44 21.18
N THR A 6 -28.77 13.68 20.18
CA THR A 6 -29.98 12.88 19.94
C THR A 6 -29.68 11.70 19.01
N THR A 7 -29.83 10.51 19.62
CA THR A 7 -30.16 9.20 19.03
C THR A 7 -29.46 8.75 17.73
N ARG A 8 -28.42 7.92 17.85
CA ARG A 8 -28.15 6.81 16.91
C ARG A 8 -28.80 5.49 17.38
N ARG A 9 -30.06 5.54 17.82
CA ARG A 9 -30.81 4.36 18.30
C ARG A 9 -31.86 3.82 17.31
N ASP A 10 -32.11 4.47 16.18
CA ASP A 10 -33.42 4.30 15.50
C ASP A 10 -33.41 3.58 14.13
N ALA A 11 -32.30 3.00 13.67
CA ALA A 11 -32.32 2.15 12.46
C ALA A 11 -31.58 0.83 12.70
N ALA A 12 -32.22 -0.11 13.38
CA ALA A 12 -31.77 -1.50 13.38
C ALA A 12 -32.19 -2.17 12.05
N PRO A 13 -31.36 -3.03 11.44
CA PRO A 13 -30.04 -3.43 11.93
C PRO A 13 -28.94 -2.45 11.55
N ASP A 14 -27.89 -2.43 12.37
CA ASP A 14 -26.68 -1.67 12.05
C ASP A 14 -25.93 -2.43 10.95
N GLN A 15 -25.83 -1.83 9.78
CA GLN A 15 -25.28 -2.48 8.58
C GLN A 15 -23.81 -2.84 8.75
N GLU A 16 -23.05 -2.05 9.51
CA GLU A 16 -21.64 -2.33 9.80
C GLU A 16 -21.51 -3.62 10.62
N TRP A 17 -22.35 -3.78 11.65
CA TRP A 17 -22.35 -4.97 12.50
C TRP A 17 -22.83 -6.22 11.75
N VAL A 18 -23.77 -6.05 10.81
CA VAL A 18 -24.24 -7.13 9.93
C VAL A 18 -23.12 -7.62 9.03
N LEU A 19 -22.37 -6.71 8.41
CA LEU A 19 -21.22 -7.06 7.57
C LEU A 19 -20.12 -7.76 8.38
N MET A 20 -19.81 -7.26 9.59
CA MET A 20 -18.86 -7.92 10.49
C MET A 20 -19.30 -9.34 10.85
N TYR A 21 -20.59 -9.53 11.17
CA TYR A 21 -21.13 -10.85 11.51
C TYR A 21 -21.12 -11.79 10.31
N ARG A 22 -21.51 -11.31 9.12
CA ARG A 22 -21.43 -12.06 7.86
C ARG A 22 -19.99 -12.52 7.56
N GLY A 23 -18.99 -11.70 7.88
CA GLY A 23 -17.56 -12.01 7.78
C GLY A 23 -17.03 -12.94 8.88
N GLY A 24 -17.89 -13.59 9.67
CA GLY A 24 -17.50 -14.60 10.65
C GLY A 24 -17.14 -14.07 12.04
N LEU A 25 -17.30 -12.76 12.31
CA LEU A 25 -17.07 -12.23 13.67
C LEU A 25 -18.27 -12.56 14.57
N SER A 26 -17.99 -13.07 15.76
CA SER A 26 -19.03 -13.30 16.77
C SER A 26 -19.55 -11.99 17.37
N ARG A 27 -20.79 -12.01 17.89
CA ARG A 27 -21.40 -10.89 18.65
C ARG A 27 -20.49 -10.30 19.74
N ARG A 28 -19.67 -11.12 20.39
CA ARG A 28 -18.73 -10.68 21.44
C ARG A 28 -17.55 -9.92 20.84
N GLN A 29 -17.07 -10.31 19.65
CA GLN A 29 -16.00 -9.60 18.95
C GLN A 29 -16.49 -8.25 18.42
N ILE A 30 -17.67 -8.21 17.81
CA ILE A 30 -18.29 -6.98 17.32
C ILE A 30 -18.55 -6.01 18.47
N SER A 31 -19.07 -6.51 19.60
CA SER A 31 -19.23 -5.73 20.84
C SER A 31 -17.94 -5.09 21.32
N ALA A 32 -16.84 -5.85 21.33
CA ALA A 32 -15.53 -5.34 21.73
C ALA A 32 -14.98 -4.29 20.74
N LEU A 33 -15.23 -4.44 19.44
CA LEU A 33 -14.77 -3.50 18.40
C LEU A 33 -15.59 -2.21 18.37
N ALA A 34 -16.89 -2.30 18.57
CA ALA A 34 -17.79 -1.15 18.52
C ALA A 34 -17.88 -0.41 19.87
N GLY A 35 -17.29 -0.95 20.95
CA GLY A 35 -17.39 -0.36 22.29
C GLY A 35 -18.81 -0.36 22.86
N VAL A 36 -19.67 -1.25 22.36
CA VAL A 36 -21.10 -1.35 22.74
C VAL A 36 -21.41 -2.69 23.39
N PRO A 37 -22.43 -2.78 24.26
CA PRO A 37 -22.79 -4.05 24.90
C PRO A 37 -23.13 -5.16 23.89
N ALA A 38 -22.69 -6.39 24.18
CA ALA A 38 -22.99 -7.55 23.32
C ALA A 38 -24.50 -7.85 23.22
N SER A 39 -25.30 -7.38 24.17
CA SER A 39 -26.76 -7.40 24.11
C SER A 39 -27.30 -6.49 23.00
N THR A 40 -26.73 -5.29 22.85
CA THR A 40 -27.08 -4.33 21.79
C THR A 40 -26.71 -4.90 20.42
N VAL A 41 -25.49 -5.41 20.25
CA VAL A 41 -25.10 -6.09 19.00
C VAL A 41 -26.02 -7.28 18.72
N GLY A 42 -26.31 -8.08 19.75
CA GLY A 42 -27.20 -9.23 19.63
C GLY A 42 -28.62 -8.86 19.21
N TYR A 43 -29.13 -7.69 19.59
CA TYR A 43 -30.41 -7.18 19.12
C TYR A 43 -30.37 -6.85 17.62
N HIS A 44 -29.37 -6.10 17.16
CA HIS A 44 -29.25 -5.73 15.74
C HIS A 44 -29.02 -6.95 14.85
N LEU A 45 -28.19 -7.90 15.27
CA LEU A 45 -27.96 -9.14 14.51
C LEU A 45 -29.21 -10.02 14.45
N ARG A 46 -30.05 -10.01 15.50
CA ARG A 46 -31.32 -10.73 15.49
C ARG A 46 -32.29 -10.13 14.48
N VAL A 47 -32.39 -8.79 14.44
CA VAL A 47 -33.21 -8.08 13.44
C VAL A 47 -32.66 -8.36 12.03
N ALA A 48 -31.34 -8.33 11.84
CA ALA A 48 -30.72 -8.63 10.56
C ALA A 48 -30.92 -10.07 10.08
N CYS A 49 -30.78 -11.06 10.97
CA CYS A 49 -31.03 -12.46 10.62
C CYS A 49 -32.52 -12.74 10.32
N ALA A 50 -33.43 -11.93 10.87
CA ALA A 50 -34.85 -12.03 10.54
C ALA A 50 -35.16 -11.43 9.16
N ALA A 51 -34.45 -10.37 8.76
CA ALA A 51 -34.57 -9.75 7.44
C ALA A 51 -33.83 -10.53 6.34
N ASP A 52 -32.71 -11.17 6.68
CA ASP A 52 -31.90 -12.01 5.80
C ASP A 52 -31.52 -13.33 6.49
N PRO A 53 -32.27 -14.42 6.25
CA PRO A 53 -31.96 -15.74 6.78
C PRO A 53 -30.59 -16.29 6.35
N GLY A 54 -30.08 -15.90 5.18
CA GLY A 54 -28.78 -16.34 4.64
C GLY A 54 -27.57 -15.74 5.37
N LEU A 55 -27.80 -14.72 6.21
CA LEU A 55 -26.75 -14.09 7.02
C LEU A 55 -26.06 -15.07 7.97
N ARG A 56 -26.82 -15.99 8.57
CA ARG A 56 -26.26 -16.99 9.48
C ARG A 56 -25.45 -18.04 8.74
N GLU A 57 -25.93 -18.50 7.60
CA GLU A 57 -25.19 -19.46 6.76
C GLU A 57 -23.91 -18.85 6.22
N ALA A 58 -23.93 -17.57 5.82
CA ALA A 58 -22.74 -16.83 5.43
C ALA A 58 -21.74 -16.68 6.59
N HIS A 59 -22.23 -16.38 7.80
CA HIS A 59 -21.41 -16.39 9.02
C HIS A 59 -20.80 -17.78 9.26
N GLU A 60 -21.60 -18.85 9.18
CA GLU A 60 -21.16 -20.22 9.40
C GLU A 60 -20.13 -20.66 8.35
N ALA A 61 -20.35 -20.35 7.07
CA ALA A 61 -19.40 -20.60 5.98
C ALA A 61 -18.08 -19.83 6.15
N ALA A 62 -18.17 -18.57 6.60
CA ALA A 62 -16.99 -17.77 6.96
C ALA A 62 -16.24 -18.36 8.17
N THR A 63 -16.94 -18.98 9.12
CA THR A 63 -16.31 -19.69 10.25
C THR A 63 -15.85 -21.12 9.92
N GLY A 64 -16.45 -21.76 8.91
CA GLY A 64 -16.35 -23.19 8.61
C GLY A 64 -15.33 -23.56 7.53
N THR A 65 -14.83 -22.60 6.76
CA THR A 65 -13.82 -22.88 5.73
C THR A 65 -12.41 -22.79 6.30
N GLY A 66 -11.76 -23.95 6.45
CA GLY A 66 -10.44 -24.15 7.05
C GLY A 66 -9.25 -23.52 6.31
N GLY A 67 -9.22 -22.19 6.17
CA GLY A 67 -8.02 -21.42 5.86
C GLY A 67 -7.38 -20.93 7.16
N ALA A 68 -6.33 -21.61 7.62
CA ALA A 68 -5.47 -21.24 8.76
C ALA A 68 -6.16 -20.42 9.87
N ARG A 69 -6.84 -21.13 10.79
CA ARG A 69 -7.45 -20.58 12.02
C ARG A 69 -6.61 -19.42 12.56
N ILE A 70 -7.18 -18.21 12.55
CA ILE A 70 -6.52 -17.01 13.09
C ILE A 70 -6.02 -17.35 14.51
N THR A 71 -4.70 -17.30 14.71
CA THR A 71 -4.12 -17.65 16.00
C THR A 71 -4.65 -16.72 17.09
N ALA A 72 -4.66 -17.16 18.35
CA ALA A 72 -5.05 -16.29 19.47
C ALA A 72 -4.24 -14.99 19.48
N GLN A 73 -2.93 -15.10 19.21
CA GLN A 73 -2.04 -13.95 19.06
C GLN A 73 -2.40 -13.06 17.86
N GLY A 74 -2.79 -13.64 16.73
CA GLY A 74 -3.24 -12.88 15.56
C GLY A 74 -4.52 -12.08 15.82
N ARG A 75 -5.47 -12.69 16.54
CA ARG A 75 -6.70 -11.98 16.99
C ARG A 75 -6.38 -10.84 17.94
N GLU A 76 -5.44 -11.05 18.85
CA GLU A 76 -5.04 -10.02 19.79
C GLU A 76 -4.35 -8.84 19.10
N ARG A 77 -3.44 -9.09 18.15
CA ARG A 77 -2.82 -8.03 17.35
C ARG A 77 -3.85 -7.24 16.53
N MET A 78 -4.87 -7.89 15.97
CA MET A 78 -5.96 -7.19 15.30
C MET A 78 -6.74 -6.27 16.24
N ARG A 79 -7.03 -6.70 17.48
CA ARG A 79 -7.70 -5.84 18.47
C ARG A 79 -6.84 -4.65 18.83
N GLN A 80 -5.56 -4.87 19.13
CA GLN A 80 -4.62 -3.79 19.43
C GLN A 80 -4.53 -2.77 18.29
N LEU A 81 -4.55 -3.25 17.04
CA LEU A 81 -4.58 -2.40 15.87
C LEU A 81 -5.86 -1.59 15.76
N ALA A 82 -7.02 -2.24 15.91
CA ALA A 82 -8.31 -1.56 15.84
C ALA A 82 -8.44 -0.50 16.93
N THR A 83 -8.11 -0.83 18.18
CA THR A 83 -8.10 0.11 19.30
C THR A 83 -7.20 1.30 19.02
N MET A 84 -5.96 1.07 18.57
CA MET A 84 -5.03 2.16 18.27
C MET A 84 -5.57 3.09 17.17
N VAL A 85 -6.08 2.52 16.07
CA VAL A 85 -6.64 3.31 14.96
C VAL A 85 -7.87 4.09 15.41
N GLN A 86 -8.72 3.52 16.27
CA GLN A 86 -9.88 4.21 16.83
C GLN A 86 -9.49 5.36 17.78
N GLU A 87 -8.51 5.14 18.66
CA GLU A 87 -8.09 6.13 19.66
C GLU A 87 -7.29 7.27 19.05
N THR A 88 -6.41 6.95 18.09
CA THR A 88 -5.42 7.90 17.57
C THR A 88 -5.70 8.37 16.15
N GLY A 89 -6.62 7.71 15.43
CA GLY A 89 -6.88 7.95 14.01
C GLY A 89 -5.72 7.56 13.08
N ARG A 90 -4.64 6.98 13.62
CA ARG A 90 -3.41 6.65 12.88
C ARG A 90 -3.05 5.18 13.00
N TYR A 91 -2.41 4.67 11.96
CA TYR A 91 -1.82 3.33 11.96
C TYR A 91 -0.48 3.30 12.74
N PRO A 92 -0.08 2.13 13.27
CA PRO A 92 1.15 1.97 14.02
C PRO A 92 2.39 2.25 13.16
N SER A 93 3.37 2.93 13.76
CA SER A 93 4.64 3.28 13.12
C SER A 93 5.79 2.39 13.58
N ARG A 94 6.69 2.04 12.64
CA ARG A 94 7.95 1.34 12.96
C ARG A 94 8.93 2.20 13.75
N ASN A 95 8.72 3.51 13.76
CA ASN A 95 9.55 4.49 14.46
C ASN A 95 8.91 5.01 15.75
N ALA A 96 7.87 4.34 16.25
CA ALA A 96 7.19 4.73 17.48
C ALA A 96 8.06 4.49 18.73
N ASP A 97 7.81 5.28 19.76
CA ASP A 97 8.55 5.19 21.03
C ASP A 97 8.30 3.85 21.74
N THR A 98 7.06 3.34 21.66
CA THR A 98 6.68 2.10 22.36
C THR A 98 7.06 0.86 21.55
N THR A 99 7.58 -0.15 22.25
CA THR A 99 7.90 -1.46 21.64
C THR A 99 6.65 -2.13 21.08
N THR A 100 5.51 -2.03 21.78
CA THR A 100 4.23 -2.59 21.34
C THR A 100 3.81 -2.03 19.98
N GLU A 101 3.82 -0.71 19.79
CA GLU A 101 3.46 -0.08 18.51
C GLU A 101 4.41 -0.52 17.39
N ARG A 102 5.72 -0.55 17.65
CA ARG A 102 6.70 -1.00 16.64
C ARG A 102 6.47 -2.44 16.20
N THR A 103 6.19 -3.35 17.14
CA THR A 103 5.90 -4.75 16.80
C THR A 103 4.58 -4.92 16.06
N LEU A 104 3.59 -4.07 16.34
CA LEU A 104 2.31 -4.03 15.66
C LEU A 104 2.45 -3.50 14.22
N ALA A 105 3.29 -2.48 14.02
CA ALA A 105 3.63 -1.94 12.70
C ALA A 105 4.30 -3.00 11.80
N VAL A 106 5.26 -3.76 12.34
CA VAL A 106 5.91 -4.86 11.61
C VAL A 106 4.90 -5.97 11.26
N TRP A 107 3.99 -6.28 12.17
CA TRP A 107 2.95 -7.28 11.91
C TRP A 107 1.97 -6.84 10.83
N LEU A 108 1.47 -5.59 10.89
CA LEU A 108 0.59 -5.03 9.87
C LEU A 108 1.28 -4.99 8.51
N GLN A 109 2.56 -4.63 8.45
CA GLN A 109 3.34 -4.65 7.22
C GLN A 109 3.36 -6.04 6.56
N ARG A 110 3.59 -7.10 7.35
CA ARG A 110 3.55 -8.48 6.84
C ARG A 110 2.16 -8.88 6.35
N ARG A 111 1.08 -8.47 7.03
CA ARG A 111 -0.29 -8.73 6.56
C ARG A 111 -0.59 -8.03 5.23
N ARG A 112 -0.09 -6.80 5.04
CA ARG A 112 -0.20 -6.06 3.78
C ARG A 112 0.56 -6.75 2.64
N GLU A 113 1.75 -7.27 2.92
CA GLU A 113 2.55 -8.05 1.97
C GLU A 113 1.84 -9.35 1.57
N ASP A 114 1.33 -10.10 2.55
CA ASP A 114 0.52 -11.30 2.30
C ASP A 114 -0.76 -10.98 1.50
N SER A 115 -1.37 -9.80 1.72
CA SER A 115 -2.55 -9.36 0.94
C SER A 115 -2.19 -9.12 -0.52
N ARG A 116 -1.10 -8.37 -0.78
CA ARG A 116 -0.58 -8.12 -2.14
C ARG A 116 -0.15 -9.40 -2.85
N ALA A 117 0.39 -10.37 -2.11
CA ALA A 117 0.75 -11.67 -2.65
C ALA A 117 -0.46 -12.62 -2.85
N GLY A 118 -1.66 -12.22 -2.42
CA GLY A 118 -2.87 -13.05 -2.47
C GLY A 118 -2.90 -14.20 -1.45
N THR A 119 -1.91 -14.31 -0.58
CA THR A 119 -1.72 -15.40 0.38
C THR A 119 -2.33 -15.10 1.77
N LEU A 120 -2.87 -13.90 1.97
CA LEU A 120 -3.49 -13.52 3.23
C LEU A 120 -4.70 -14.41 3.55
N ALA A 121 -4.69 -15.02 4.74
CA ALA A 121 -5.80 -15.85 5.20
C ALA A 121 -7.11 -15.03 5.24
N PRO A 122 -8.23 -15.59 4.77
CA PRO A 122 -9.51 -14.86 4.67
C PRO A 122 -9.91 -14.15 5.96
N GLY A 123 -9.80 -14.82 7.11
CA GLY A 123 -10.17 -14.20 8.39
C GLY A 123 -9.31 -12.98 8.78
N PHE A 124 -8.05 -12.88 8.34
CA PHE A 124 -7.27 -11.65 8.50
C PHE A 124 -7.67 -10.59 7.47
N ARG A 125 -7.97 -10.99 6.24
CA ARG A 125 -8.42 -10.08 5.19
C ARG A 125 -9.72 -9.39 5.61
N ASP A 126 -10.72 -10.16 6.02
CA ASP A 126 -12.04 -9.64 6.39
C ASP A 126 -11.96 -8.79 7.66
N GLY A 127 -11.17 -9.23 8.65
CA GLY A 127 -10.96 -8.47 9.90
C GLY A 127 -10.22 -7.15 9.69
N LEU A 128 -9.25 -7.11 8.76
CA LEU A 128 -8.52 -5.89 8.45
C LEU A 128 -9.30 -4.97 7.50
N ALA A 129 -10.16 -5.51 6.62
CA ALA A 129 -11.02 -4.76 5.71
C ALA A 129 -11.98 -3.79 6.43
N ALA A 130 -12.30 -4.05 7.70
CA ALA A 130 -13.06 -3.13 8.54
C ALA A 130 -12.28 -1.83 8.90
N LEU A 131 -10.96 -1.82 8.73
CA LEU A 131 -10.12 -0.65 9.02
C LEU A 131 -9.92 0.18 7.73
N PRO A 132 -10.26 1.49 7.74
CA PRO A 132 -10.22 2.31 6.53
C PRO A 132 -8.78 2.51 6.04
N GLY A 133 -8.53 2.21 4.77
CA GLY A 133 -7.21 2.39 4.16
C GLY A 133 -6.12 1.46 4.72
N TRP A 134 -6.49 0.35 5.37
CA TRP A 134 -5.50 -0.53 6.02
C TRP A 134 -4.50 -1.12 5.04
N GLU A 135 -4.82 -1.25 3.76
CA GLU A 135 -3.89 -1.76 2.74
C GLU A 135 -2.85 -0.72 2.33
N ALA A 136 -3.24 0.56 2.39
CA ALA A 136 -2.38 1.68 2.05
C ALA A 136 -1.32 1.87 3.16
N THR A 137 -0.05 1.91 2.75
CA THR A 137 1.01 2.35 3.67
C THR A 137 1.24 3.85 3.43
N PRO A 138 1.35 4.67 4.48
CA PRO A 138 1.80 6.06 4.33
C PRO A 138 3.14 6.16 3.58
N ARG A 139 3.96 5.10 3.67
CA ARG A 139 5.21 4.98 2.91
C ARG A 139 4.98 4.79 1.42
N ALA A 140 4.03 3.96 1.01
CA ALA A 140 3.70 3.72 -0.40
C ALA A 140 3.08 4.98 -1.03
N GLU A 141 2.21 5.67 -0.30
CA GLU A 141 1.68 6.98 -0.74
C GLU A 141 2.81 8.01 -0.87
N ALA A 142 3.73 8.08 0.10
CA ALA A 142 4.87 8.98 0.02
C ALA A 142 5.88 8.57 -1.07
N ASP A 143 6.09 7.26 -1.29
CA ASP A 143 6.90 6.73 -2.38
C ASP A 143 6.28 7.06 -3.74
N GLU A 144 4.95 6.98 -3.84
CA GLU A 144 4.20 7.36 -5.03
C GLU A 144 4.28 8.85 -5.28
N ALA A 145 4.04 9.69 -4.26
CA ALA A 145 4.18 11.14 -4.36
C ALA A 145 5.60 11.54 -4.81
N ARG A 146 6.65 10.93 -4.21
CA ARG A 146 8.04 11.13 -4.66
C ARG A 146 8.26 10.66 -6.09
N TRP A 147 7.65 9.56 -6.50
CA TRP A 147 7.76 9.05 -7.87
C TRP A 147 7.14 10.04 -8.87
N GLN A 148 5.95 10.55 -8.57
CA GLN A 148 5.25 11.55 -9.39
C GLN A 148 6.02 12.88 -9.45
N GLU A 149 6.57 13.35 -8.33
CA GLU A 149 7.41 14.55 -8.27
C GLU A 149 8.64 14.42 -9.18
N ARG A 150 9.34 13.29 -9.12
CA ARG A 150 10.51 13.04 -9.97
C ARG A 150 10.14 12.91 -11.44
N LEU A 151 9.00 12.29 -11.75
CA LEU A 151 8.48 12.26 -13.12
C LEU A 151 8.23 13.68 -13.64
N ALA A 152 7.52 14.51 -12.88
CA ALA A 152 7.24 15.90 -13.24
C ALA A 152 8.55 16.71 -13.44
N ALA A 153 9.54 16.50 -12.59
CA ALA A 153 10.86 17.12 -12.73
C ALA A 153 11.58 16.68 -14.02
N VAL A 154 11.55 15.39 -14.39
CA VAL A 154 12.11 14.91 -15.67
C VAL A 154 11.37 15.52 -16.86
N VAL A 155 10.04 15.58 -16.83
CA VAL A 155 9.21 16.19 -17.89
C VAL A 155 9.59 17.66 -18.06
N LYS A 156 9.66 18.42 -16.96
CA LYS A 156 10.05 19.83 -16.97
C LYS A 156 11.48 20.02 -17.51
N TYR A 157 12.41 19.19 -17.06
CA TYR A 157 13.81 19.22 -17.50
C TYR A 157 13.92 18.98 -19.02
N ARG A 158 13.16 18.02 -19.57
CA ARG A 158 13.11 17.75 -21.01
C ARG A 158 12.41 18.86 -21.79
N ALA A 159 11.34 19.44 -21.25
CA ALA A 159 10.61 20.54 -21.86
C ALA A 159 11.44 21.84 -21.93
N ALA A 160 12.38 22.05 -20.99
CA ALA A 160 13.33 23.15 -21.01
C ALA A 160 14.42 23.01 -22.11
N GLY A 161 14.36 21.98 -22.95
CA GLY A 161 15.30 21.74 -24.04
C GLY A 161 16.58 21.01 -23.63
N HIS A 162 16.67 20.54 -22.38
CA HIS A 162 17.82 19.76 -21.94
C HIS A 162 17.81 18.34 -22.53
N ASP A 163 19.00 17.84 -22.84
CA ASP A 163 19.23 16.44 -23.22
C ASP A 163 19.06 15.52 -21.99
N TRP A 164 19.06 14.19 -22.15
CA TRP A 164 18.72 13.27 -21.06
C TRP A 164 19.61 13.45 -19.81
N PRO A 165 19.04 13.46 -18.58
CA PRO A 165 19.80 13.59 -17.34
C PRO A 165 20.90 12.53 -17.19
N ARG A 166 22.05 12.92 -16.63
CA ARG A 166 23.25 12.07 -16.48
C ARG A 166 23.44 11.68 -15.01
N HIS A 167 23.65 10.39 -14.75
CA HIS A 167 23.96 9.87 -13.40
C HIS A 167 25.47 9.80 -13.09
N LYS A 168 26.33 10.45 -13.89
CA LYS A 168 27.78 10.40 -13.66
C LYS A 168 28.13 11.17 -12.39
N ALA A 169 29.07 10.67 -11.60
CA ALA A 169 29.55 11.29 -10.36
C ALA A 169 30.17 12.68 -10.55
N THR A 170 30.56 13.04 -11.77
CA THR A 170 31.07 14.38 -12.13
C THR A 170 29.97 15.43 -12.28
N ILE A 171 28.69 15.03 -12.26
CA ILE A 171 27.53 15.90 -12.35
C ILE A 171 26.95 16.02 -10.95
N THR A 172 26.56 17.23 -10.54
CA THR A 172 25.97 17.52 -9.24
C THR A 172 24.62 18.21 -9.39
N GLY A 173 23.82 18.21 -8.32
CA GLY A 173 22.51 18.86 -8.30
C GLY A 173 21.43 18.10 -9.08
N GLU A 174 20.43 18.84 -9.55
CA GLU A 174 19.19 18.30 -10.11
C GLU A 174 19.42 17.33 -11.29
N GLU A 175 20.38 17.58 -12.18
CA GLU A 175 20.67 16.68 -13.30
C GLU A 175 21.17 15.30 -12.82
N HIS A 176 21.98 15.26 -11.77
CA HIS A 176 22.50 14.01 -11.22
C HIS A 176 21.37 13.17 -10.62
N ASP A 177 20.54 13.78 -9.77
CA ASP A 177 19.45 13.11 -9.08
C ASP A 177 18.43 12.52 -10.07
N LEU A 178 18.04 13.31 -11.07
CA LEU A 178 17.15 12.86 -12.14
C LEU A 178 17.80 11.76 -12.98
N GLY A 179 19.12 11.86 -13.21
CA GLY A 179 19.90 10.83 -13.89
C GLY A 179 19.90 9.49 -13.16
N VAL A 180 20.14 9.50 -11.84
CA VAL A 180 20.13 8.30 -10.99
C VAL A 180 18.74 7.69 -10.93
N TRP A 181 17.70 8.52 -10.80
CA TRP A 181 16.31 8.06 -10.80
C TRP A 181 15.93 7.40 -12.13
N LEU A 182 16.20 8.04 -13.28
CA LEU A 182 15.94 7.46 -14.60
C LEU A 182 16.76 6.17 -14.84
N HIS A 183 18.00 6.11 -14.38
CA HIS A 183 18.80 4.89 -14.47
C HIS A 183 18.14 3.73 -13.72
N THR A 184 17.62 4.01 -12.52
CA THR A 184 16.89 3.03 -11.70
C THR A 184 15.61 2.55 -12.39
N GLN A 185 14.82 3.45 -13.00
CA GLN A 185 13.61 3.07 -13.74
C GLN A 185 13.95 2.19 -14.95
N ARG A 186 15.01 2.54 -15.70
CA ARG A 186 15.46 1.76 -16.87
C ARG A 186 15.92 0.36 -16.46
N TYR A 187 16.64 0.27 -15.34
CA TYR A 187 17.10 -0.99 -14.79
C TYR A 187 15.92 -1.90 -14.43
N LYS A 188 14.91 -1.37 -13.73
CA LYS A 188 13.69 -2.11 -13.37
C LYS A 188 12.88 -2.54 -14.58
N ALA A 189 12.70 -1.65 -15.56
CA ALA A 189 11.96 -1.96 -16.80
C ALA A 189 12.62 -3.12 -17.57
N ARG A 190 13.96 -3.14 -17.69
CA ARG A 190 14.70 -4.22 -18.35
C ARG A 190 14.57 -5.57 -17.65
N ARG A 191 14.32 -5.58 -16.34
CA ARG A 191 14.10 -6.79 -15.53
C ARG A 191 12.62 -7.20 -15.46
N GLY A 192 11.71 -6.42 -16.04
CA GLY A 192 10.27 -6.65 -15.88
C GLY A 192 9.77 -6.40 -14.46
N GLU A 193 10.52 -5.66 -13.65
CA GLU A 193 10.21 -5.37 -12.23
C GLU A 193 9.60 -3.98 -12.04
N LEU A 194 9.44 -3.23 -13.13
CA LEU A 194 8.73 -1.97 -13.10
C LEU A 194 7.23 -2.23 -13.21
N ASP A 195 6.47 -1.65 -12.29
CA ASP A 195 5.02 -1.70 -12.32
C ASP A 195 4.47 -1.26 -13.69
N SER A 196 3.50 -1.99 -14.22
CA SER A 196 2.95 -1.76 -15.57
C SER A 196 2.29 -0.39 -15.72
N GLU A 197 1.66 0.12 -14.66
CA GLU A 197 1.05 1.46 -14.67
C GLU A 197 2.14 2.54 -14.73
N LYS A 198 3.23 2.35 -13.96
CA LYS A 198 4.39 3.25 -13.98
C LYS A 198 5.12 3.23 -15.31
N LEU A 199 5.22 2.05 -15.94
CA LEU A 199 5.79 1.90 -17.27
C LEU A 199 4.97 2.68 -18.30
N GLY A 200 3.65 2.47 -18.34
CA GLY A 200 2.75 3.18 -19.26
C GLY A 200 2.77 4.70 -19.05
N THR A 201 2.81 5.14 -17.79
CA THR A 201 2.91 6.56 -17.44
C THR A 201 4.23 7.17 -17.93
N LEU A 202 5.36 6.48 -17.76
CA LEU A 202 6.67 6.93 -18.25
C LEU A 202 6.74 6.97 -19.78
N ASP A 203 6.21 5.96 -20.45
CA ASP A 203 6.19 5.89 -21.92
C ASP A 203 5.31 7.02 -22.51
N ALA A 204 4.21 7.38 -21.86
CA ALA A 204 3.34 8.48 -22.26
C ALA A 204 3.96 9.86 -21.97
N ALA A 205 4.47 10.06 -20.76
CA ALA A 205 4.94 11.37 -20.30
C ALA A 205 6.33 11.75 -20.84
N VAL A 206 7.21 10.76 -21.07
CA VAL A 206 8.59 11.00 -21.49
C VAL A 206 9.01 10.04 -22.62
N PRO A 207 8.48 10.20 -23.85
CA PRO A 207 8.79 9.30 -24.96
C PRO A 207 10.31 9.14 -25.20
N GLY A 208 10.75 7.90 -25.39
CA GLY A 208 12.16 7.58 -25.64
C GLY A 208 13.05 7.50 -24.38
N TRP A 209 12.47 7.63 -23.18
CA TRP A 209 13.23 7.57 -21.93
C TRP A 209 14.02 6.27 -21.75
N GLN A 210 13.60 5.16 -22.33
CA GLN A 210 14.29 3.86 -22.22
C GLN A 210 15.65 3.81 -22.94
N ALA A 211 15.79 4.52 -24.06
CA ALA A 211 17.00 4.53 -24.89
C ALA A 211 18.12 5.42 -24.31
N GLY A 212 17.74 6.54 -23.68
CA GLY A 212 18.69 7.53 -23.16
C GLY A 212 19.54 8.20 -24.26
N ARG A 213 20.64 8.88 -23.87
CA ARG A 213 21.57 9.47 -24.84
C ARG A 213 22.23 8.34 -25.64
N LYS A 214 22.23 8.46 -26.98
CA LYS A 214 23.05 7.57 -27.82
C LYS A 214 24.52 7.74 -27.42
N ARG A 215 25.21 6.63 -27.14
CA ARG A 215 26.67 6.67 -26.96
C ARG A 215 27.25 7.21 -28.26
N GLY A 216 27.84 8.40 -28.21
CA GLY A 216 28.67 8.87 -29.32
C GLY A 216 29.76 7.83 -29.56
N ARG A 217 29.75 7.22 -30.75
CA ARG A 217 30.91 6.48 -31.25
C ARG A 217 32.07 7.48 -31.23
N LYS A 218 33.12 7.22 -30.46
CA LYS A 218 34.38 7.96 -30.63
C LYS A 218 34.73 7.86 -32.12
N PRO A 219 34.96 8.97 -32.85
CA PRO A 219 35.62 8.85 -34.15
C PRO A 219 36.91 8.09 -33.88
N GLY A 220 37.08 6.96 -34.57
CA GLY A 220 38.23 6.08 -34.37
C GLY A 220 39.49 6.93 -34.50
N SER A 221 40.37 6.85 -33.51
CA SER A 221 41.71 7.39 -33.63
C SER A 221 42.32 6.81 -34.90
N THR A 222 42.52 7.67 -35.90
CA THR A 222 43.32 7.34 -37.08
C THR A 222 44.66 6.85 -36.57
N PRO A 223 45.12 5.63 -36.93
CA PRO A 223 46.46 5.21 -36.54
C PRO A 223 47.44 6.16 -37.23
N GLU A 224 48.27 6.85 -36.45
CA GLU A 224 49.37 7.62 -37.00
C GLU A 224 50.27 6.69 -37.82
N PRO A 225 50.72 7.11 -39.01
CA PRO A 225 51.67 6.33 -39.79
C PRO A 225 52.99 6.25 -38.99
N GLY A 226 53.40 5.03 -38.66
CA GLY A 226 54.68 4.76 -38.00
C GLY A 226 55.86 5.26 -38.84
N PRO A 227 57.01 5.57 -38.21
CA PRO A 227 58.13 6.19 -38.91
C PRO A 227 58.65 5.31 -40.05
N ASP A 228 58.72 5.92 -41.22
CA ASP A 228 59.36 5.39 -42.43
C ASP A 228 60.78 4.93 -42.10
N TYR A 229 61.00 3.61 -42.13
CA TYR A 229 62.34 3.06 -42.20
C TYR A 229 62.62 2.68 -43.65
N ARG A 230 63.62 3.33 -44.24
CA ARG A 230 64.10 3.09 -45.60
C ARG A 230 65.62 3.24 -45.61
N PRO A 231 66.28 2.50 -46.51
CA PRO A 231 66.57 1.06 -46.45
C PRO A 231 67.95 0.77 -45.83
#